data_AF-A0A832DXE6-F1
#
_entry.id   AF-A0A832DXE6-F1
#
_cell.length_a   1.000
_cell.length_b   1.000
_cell.length_c   1.000
_cell.angle_alpha   90.00
_cell.angle_beta   90.00
_cell.angle_gamma   90.00
#
_symmetry.space_group_name_H-M   'P 1'
#
loop_
_entity.id
_entity.type
_entity.pdbx_description
1 polymer ?
#
loop_
_entity_poly.entity_id
_entity_poly.type
_entity_poly.pdbx_seq_one_letter_code
_entity_poly.pdbx_strand_id
1 'polypeptide(L)'
;ICWRMLRGKSGAWLINTNAAAALTVLVASCVIDLGAVAAAWNVRHAREVGGPGPELDVCYLSLLGPSALVSLVEAERRSTSPELADRVAWVRERALIDLRTRQADWRAWTPRDALRLERVRALKRERPLLHSTRSFPRQCDGRLLADHDVYPLTPSPEH
;
A
#
# COMPACT_ATOMS: atom_id res chain seq x y z
N ILE A 1 -8.78 40.87 -6.94
CA ILE A 1 -8.18 41.03 -5.58
C ILE A 1 -6.78 40.40 -5.50
N CYS A 2 -6.56 39.16 -5.94
CA CYS A 2 -5.22 38.51 -5.96
C CYS A 2 -4.16 39.28 -6.78
N TRP A 3 -4.54 39.87 -7.92
CA TRP A 3 -3.64 40.65 -8.77
C TRP A 3 -3.07 41.91 -8.09
N ARG A 4 -3.81 42.51 -7.14
CA ARG A 4 -3.38 43.71 -6.41
C ARG A 4 -2.35 43.38 -5.31
N MET A 5 -2.43 42.17 -4.73
CA MET A 5 -1.42 41.64 -3.80
C MET A 5 -0.13 41.21 -4.51
N LEU A 6 -0.23 40.74 -5.76
CA LEU A 6 0.92 40.37 -6.58
C LEU A 6 1.70 41.58 -7.10
N ARG A 7 1.02 42.70 -7.41
CA ARG A 7 1.69 43.97 -7.83
C ARG A 7 2.60 44.59 -6.76
N GLY A 8 2.41 44.25 -5.48
CA GLY A 8 3.22 44.79 -4.38
C GLY A 8 4.47 43.98 -4.05
N LYS A 9 4.73 42.87 -4.78
CA LYS A 9 5.80 41.94 -4.47
C LYS A 9 6.72 41.78 -5.68
N SER A 10 8.03 41.87 -5.44
CA SER A 10 9.02 41.79 -6.51
C SER A 10 9.06 40.40 -7.15
N GLY A 11 9.56 40.30 -8.38
CA GLY A 11 9.79 39.01 -9.04
C GLY A 11 10.66 38.09 -8.18
N ALA A 12 11.70 38.64 -7.53
CA ALA A 12 12.54 37.91 -6.58
C ALA A 12 11.75 37.35 -5.38
N TRP A 13 10.79 38.10 -4.85
CA TRP A 13 9.93 37.61 -3.76
C TRP A 13 9.08 36.41 -4.20
N LEU A 14 8.50 36.47 -5.41
CA LEU A 14 7.70 35.38 -5.95
C LEU A 14 8.54 34.13 -6.20
N ILE A 15 9.73 34.29 -6.78
CA ILE A 15 10.66 33.18 -7.04
C ILE A 15 11.04 32.51 -5.73
N ASN A 16 11.47 33.27 -4.73
CA ASN A 16 11.90 32.72 -3.43
C ASN A 16 10.76 32.02 -2.71
N THR A 17 9.54 32.55 -2.77
CA THR A 17 8.37 31.92 -2.11
C THR A 17 7.97 30.61 -2.78
N ASN A 18 7.97 30.56 -4.12
CA ASN A 18 7.69 29.32 -4.85
C ASN A 18 8.81 28.29 -4.65
N ALA A 19 10.08 28.72 -4.65
CA ALA A 19 11.21 27.84 -4.36
C ALA A 19 11.11 27.25 -2.93
N ALA A 20 10.75 28.06 -1.94
CA ALA A 20 10.52 27.60 -0.58
C ALA A 20 9.35 26.61 -0.48
N ALA A 21 8.24 26.89 -1.16
CA ALA A 21 7.10 25.98 -1.23
C ALA A 21 7.46 24.63 -1.88
N ALA A 22 8.17 24.68 -3.01
CA ALA A 22 8.63 23.48 -3.73
C ALA A 22 9.59 22.65 -2.87
N LEU A 23 10.56 23.30 -2.21
CA LEU A 23 11.49 22.62 -1.31
C LEU A 23 10.76 21.98 -0.12
N THR A 24 9.76 22.65 0.43
CA THR A 24 8.95 22.11 1.52
C THR A 24 8.22 20.84 1.09
N VAL A 25 7.56 20.85 -0.07
CA VAL A 25 6.87 19.67 -0.62
C VAL A 25 7.85 18.55 -0.92
N LEU A 26 9.01 18.87 -1.49
CA LEU A 26 10.05 17.88 -1.80
C LEU A 26 10.56 17.19 -0.53
N VAL A 27 10.95 17.98 0.49
CA VAL A 27 11.44 17.44 1.77
C VAL A 27 10.37 16.60 2.45
N ALA A 28 9.12 17.07 2.48
CA ALA A 28 8.00 16.31 3.01
C ALA A 28 7.81 14.97 2.28
N SER A 29 7.96 14.95 0.96
CA SER A 29 7.79 13.74 0.13
C SER A 29 8.94 12.73 0.31
N CYS A 30 10.13 13.17 0.72
CA CYS A 30 11.25 12.27 1.05
C CYS A 30 11.04 11.52 2.37
N VAL A 31 10.40 12.18 3.35
CA VAL A 31 10.24 11.63 4.71
C VAL A 31 8.91 10.89 4.89
N ILE A 32 7.83 11.38 4.28
CA ILE A 32 6.49 10.80 4.38
C ILE A 32 6.34 9.65 3.38
N ASP A 33 5.92 8.49 3.89
CA ASP A 33 5.48 7.39 3.04
C ASP A 33 4.01 7.63 2.63
N LEU A 34 3.83 8.29 1.49
CA LEU A 34 2.50 8.61 0.96
C LEU A 34 1.66 7.35 0.70
N GLY A 35 2.30 6.23 0.34
CA GLY A 35 1.63 4.95 0.15
C GLY A 35 1.05 4.41 1.45
N ALA A 36 1.81 4.50 2.56
CA ALA A 36 1.32 4.10 3.87
C ALA A 36 0.17 4.99 4.36
N VAL A 37 0.25 6.31 4.10
CA VAL A 37 -0.83 7.26 4.41
C VAL A 37 -2.10 6.90 3.62
N ALA A 38 -1.97 6.68 2.31
CA ALA A 38 -3.09 6.29 1.45
C ALA A 38 -3.70 4.95 1.88
N ALA A 39 -2.89 3.94 2.15
CA ALA A 39 -3.37 2.64 2.63
C ALA A 39 -4.13 2.76 3.94
N ALA A 40 -3.59 3.50 4.92
CA ALA A 40 -4.23 3.69 6.21
C ALA A 40 -5.55 4.47 6.08
N TRP A 41 -5.63 5.45 5.18
CA TRP A 41 -6.87 6.16 4.90
C TRP A 41 -7.94 5.24 4.30
N ASN A 42 -7.59 4.49 3.24
CA ASN A 42 -8.49 3.55 2.57
C ASN A 42 -9.04 2.51 3.56
N VAL A 43 -8.18 1.89 4.37
CA VAL A 43 -8.62 0.88 5.36
C VAL A 43 -9.41 1.49 6.53
N ARG A 44 -9.23 2.77 6.88
CA ARG A 44 -10.11 3.40 7.90
C ARG A 44 -11.50 3.71 7.36
N HIS A 45 -11.63 3.96 6.06
CA HIS A 45 -12.88 4.42 5.46
C HIS A 45 -13.65 3.32 4.76
N ALA A 46 -13.01 2.21 4.41
CA ALA A 46 -13.68 1.15 3.69
C ALA A 46 -14.85 0.55 4.49
N ARG A 47 -15.95 0.27 3.77
CA ARG A 47 -17.20 -0.21 4.35
C ARG A 47 -17.05 -1.56 5.04
N GLU A 48 -16.30 -2.48 4.43
CA GLU A 48 -16.12 -3.86 4.92
C GLU A 48 -15.22 -3.97 6.17
N VAL A 49 -14.75 -2.83 6.67
CA VAL A 49 -13.96 -2.70 7.92
C VAL A 49 -14.58 -1.67 8.87
N GLY A 50 -15.87 -1.36 8.67
CA GLY A 50 -16.70 -0.51 9.53
C GLY A 50 -16.66 0.99 9.22
N GLY A 51 -16.06 1.40 8.11
CA GLY A 51 -16.00 2.80 7.68
C GLY A 51 -17.21 3.24 6.84
N PRO A 52 -17.38 4.57 6.61
CA PRO A 52 -18.51 5.12 5.87
C PRO A 52 -18.30 5.22 4.34
N GLY A 53 -17.13 4.83 3.86
CA GLY A 53 -16.68 5.00 2.47
C GLY A 53 -17.02 3.85 1.54
N PRO A 54 -16.36 3.77 0.37
CA PRO A 54 -16.58 2.71 -0.62
C PRO A 54 -16.00 1.36 -0.16
N GLU A 55 -16.12 0.35 -1.03
CA GLU A 55 -15.48 -0.95 -0.82
C GLU A 55 -13.94 -0.85 -0.78
N LEU A 56 -13.30 -1.77 -0.05
CA LEU A 56 -11.86 -1.80 0.07
C LEU A 56 -11.22 -2.24 -1.25
N ASP A 57 -10.45 -1.34 -1.87
CA ASP A 57 -9.64 -1.68 -3.05
C ASP A 57 -8.38 -2.45 -2.63
N VAL A 58 -8.52 -3.77 -2.55
CA VAL A 58 -7.43 -4.69 -2.17
C VAL A 58 -6.35 -4.76 -3.27
N CYS A 59 -6.68 -4.58 -4.55
CA CYS A 59 -5.69 -4.52 -5.63
C CYS A 59 -4.78 -3.30 -5.46
N TYR A 60 -5.34 -2.14 -5.12
CA TYR A 60 -4.57 -0.94 -4.83
C TYR A 60 -3.63 -1.15 -3.63
N LEU A 61 -4.10 -1.79 -2.56
CA LEU A 61 -3.22 -2.14 -1.43
C LEU A 61 -2.10 -3.12 -1.85
N SER A 62 -2.39 -4.07 -2.74
CA SER A 62 -1.36 -4.97 -3.29
C SER A 62 -0.32 -4.20 -4.12
N LEU A 63 -0.73 -3.19 -4.88
CA LEU A 63 0.18 -2.35 -5.67
C LEU A 63 1.12 -1.51 -4.78
N LEU A 64 0.61 -1.03 -3.64
CA LEU A 64 1.42 -0.31 -2.64
C LEU A 64 2.45 -1.21 -1.94
N GLY A 65 2.27 -2.53 -1.98
CA GLY A 65 3.21 -3.50 -1.42
C GLY A 65 3.49 -3.25 0.07
N PRO A 66 4.76 -3.24 0.50
CA PRO A 66 5.10 -3.03 1.90
C PRO A 66 4.61 -1.73 2.52
N SER A 67 4.40 -0.66 1.76
CA SER A 67 3.81 0.56 2.31
C SER A 67 2.44 0.31 2.93
N ALA A 68 1.67 -0.65 2.41
CA ALA A 68 0.36 -1.02 2.93
C ALA A 68 0.38 -2.06 4.07
N LEU A 69 1.53 -2.61 4.45
CA LEU A 69 1.62 -3.82 5.27
C LEU A 69 0.93 -3.71 6.64
N VAL A 70 1.11 -2.58 7.33
CA VAL A 70 0.46 -2.34 8.63
C VAL A 70 -1.05 -2.18 8.44
N SER A 71 -1.48 -1.45 7.42
CA SER A 71 -2.89 -1.26 7.09
C SER A 71 -3.56 -2.57 6.67
N LEU A 72 -2.86 -3.47 5.99
CA LEU A 72 -3.35 -4.81 5.66
C LEU A 72 -3.59 -5.66 6.92
N VAL A 73 -2.71 -5.56 7.93
CA VAL A 73 -2.95 -6.19 9.25
C VAL A 73 -4.21 -5.63 9.92
N GLU A 74 -4.40 -4.31 9.88
CA GLU A 74 -5.60 -3.68 10.43
C GLU A 74 -6.87 -4.08 9.68
N ALA A 75 -6.80 -4.15 8.34
CA ALA A 75 -7.91 -4.57 7.49
C ALA A 75 -8.32 -6.01 7.81
N GLU A 76 -7.36 -6.93 7.92
CA GLU A 76 -7.60 -8.32 8.28
C GLU A 76 -8.33 -8.44 9.63
N ARG A 77 -7.90 -7.66 10.63
CA ARG A 77 -8.47 -7.68 11.99
C ARG A 77 -9.88 -7.12 12.09
N ARG A 78 -10.20 -6.14 11.23
CA ARG A 78 -11.48 -5.42 11.21
C ARG A 78 -12.45 -5.92 10.14
N SER A 79 -12.01 -6.85 9.30
CA SER A 79 -12.82 -7.40 8.21
C SER A 79 -14.13 -7.97 8.74
N THR A 80 -15.23 -7.56 8.14
CA THR A 80 -16.57 -8.06 8.48
C THR A 80 -16.92 -9.36 7.76
N SER A 81 -16.15 -9.77 6.74
CA SER A 81 -16.34 -11.07 6.07
C SER A 81 -15.08 -11.96 6.11
N PRO A 82 -15.24 -13.29 6.26
CA PRO A 82 -14.14 -14.25 6.16
C PRO A 82 -13.45 -14.21 4.79
N GLU A 83 -14.20 -14.01 3.71
CA GLU A 83 -13.67 -14.00 2.34
C GLU A 83 -12.74 -12.81 2.12
N LEU A 84 -13.10 -11.62 2.64
CA LEU A 84 -12.22 -10.46 2.59
C LEU A 84 -11.00 -10.65 3.48
N ALA A 85 -11.16 -11.26 4.65
CA ALA A 85 -10.05 -11.52 5.56
C ALA A 85 -9.01 -12.45 4.91
N ASP A 86 -9.45 -13.50 4.19
CA ASP A 86 -8.57 -14.39 3.41
C ASP A 86 -7.84 -13.65 2.27
N ARG A 87 -8.57 -12.85 1.49
CA ARG A 87 -8.00 -12.02 0.40
C ARG A 87 -6.92 -11.07 0.92
N VAL A 88 -7.22 -10.35 2.00
CA VAL A 88 -6.29 -9.41 2.64
C VAL A 88 -5.09 -10.15 3.24
N ALA A 89 -5.31 -11.30 3.89
CA ALA A 89 -4.23 -12.13 4.43
C ALA A 89 -3.27 -12.57 3.32
N TRP A 90 -3.79 -12.94 2.14
CA TRP A 90 -2.96 -13.32 0.99
C TRP A 90 -2.09 -12.16 0.49
N VAL A 91 -2.68 -10.97 0.31
CA VAL A 91 -1.93 -9.77 -0.11
C VAL A 91 -0.89 -9.39 0.95
N ARG A 92 -1.25 -9.45 2.24
CA ARG A 92 -0.34 -9.21 3.36
C ARG A 92 0.84 -10.16 3.35
N GLU A 93 0.60 -11.46 3.12
CA GLU A 93 1.65 -12.48 3.10
C GLU A 93 2.64 -12.25 1.96
N ARG A 94 2.15 -11.95 0.76
CA ARG A 94 2.99 -11.58 -0.38
C ARG A 94 3.84 -10.35 -0.10
N ALA A 95 3.21 -9.28 0.40
CA ALA A 95 3.93 -8.05 0.76
C ALA A 95 4.97 -8.29 1.86
N LEU A 96 4.67 -9.17 2.84
CA LEU A 96 5.59 -9.51 3.91
C LEU A 96 6.78 -10.34 3.42
N ILE A 97 6.56 -11.25 2.47
CA ILE A 97 7.64 -12.02 1.82
C ILE A 97 8.54 -11.06 1.03
N ASP A 98 7.96 -10.22 0.16
CA ASP A 98 8.71 -9.21 -0.60
C ASP A 98 9.57 -8.32 0.32
N LEU A 99 8.95 -7.78 1.38
CA LEU A 99 9.65 -6.94 2.35
C LEU A 99 10.82 -7.66 3.02
N ARG A 100 10.63 -8.91 3.44
CA ARG A 100 11.70 -9.70 4.06
C ARG A 100 12.84 -9.97 3.10
N THR A 101 12.53 -10.29 1.84
CA THR A 101 13.54 -10.50 0.80
C THR A 101 14.35 -9.22 0.58
N ARG A 102 13.69 -8.07 0.39
CA ARG A 102 14.38 -6.78 0.23
C ARG A 102 15.18 -6.38 1.47
N GLN A 103 14.73 -6.76 2.66
CA GLN A 103 15.43 -6.47 3.90
C GLN A 103 16.55 -7.44 4.24
N ALA A 104 16.65 -8.56 3.54
CA ALA A 104 17.82 -9.44 3.59
C ALA A 104 18.93 -8.95 2.63
N ASP A 105 18.60 -8.16 1.62
CA ASP A 105 19.57 -7.54 0.71
C ASP A 105 20.08 -6.20 1.28
N TRP A 106 21.39 -6.11 1.51
CA TRP A 106 22.02 -4.91 2.06
C TRP A 106 21.86 -3.67 1.18
N ARG A 107 21.69 -3.83 -0.15
CA ARG A 107 21.50 -2.71 -1.08
C ARG A 107 20.08 -2.15 -1.06
N ALA A 108 19.10 -3.01 -0.80
CA ALA A 108 17.69 -2.64 -0.75
C ALA A 108 17.21 -2.34 0.69
N TRP A 109 18.08 -2.53 1.69
CA TRP A 109 17.73 -2.35 3.08
C TRP A 109 17.44 -0.88 3.42
N THR A 110 16.34 -0.63 4.12
CA THR A 110 16.05 0.72 4.68
C THR A 110 15.65 0.64 6.15
N PRO A 111 15.97 1.66 6.98
CA PRO A 111 15.52 1.71 8.38
C PRO A 111 13.99 1.73 8.51
N ARG A 112 13.31 2.41 7.57
CA ARG A 112 11.85 2.52 7.54
C ARG A 112 11.18 1.16 7.42
N ASP A 113 11.67 0.32 6.52
CA ASP A 113 11.16 -1.03 6.32
C ASP A 113 11.46 -1.95 7.51
N ALA A 114 12.57 -1.70 8.22
CA ALA A 114 12.95 -2.51 9.38
C ALA A 114 11.99 -2.23 10.55
N LEU A 115 11.67 -0.95 10.77
CA LEU A 115 10.65 -0.53 11.72
C LEU A 115 9.27 -1.09 11.37
N ARG A 116 8.94 -1.16 10.08
CA ARG A 116 7.69 -1.76 9.59
C ARG A 116 7.61 -3.26 9.89
N LEU A 117 8.69 -4.01 9.69
CA LEU A 117 8.77 -5.42 10.06
C LEU A 117 8.58 -5.60 11.58
N GLU A 118 9.23 -4.78 12.40
CA GLU A 118 9.04 -4.81 13.85
C GLU A 118 7.61 -4.49 14.26
N ARG A 119 6.97 -3.50 13.61
CA ARG A 119 5.58 -3.17 13.87
C ARG A 119 4.66 -4.35 13.58
N VAL A 120 4.85 -5.04 12.45
CA VAL A 120 4.04 -6.22 12.11
C VAL A 120 4.33 -7.40 13.05
N ARG A 121 5.58 -7.58 13.50
CA ARG A 121 5.92 -8.58 14.53
C ARG A 121 5.19 -8.27 15.85
N ALA A 122 5.18 -7.01 16.28
CA ALA A 122 4.49 -6.57 17.47
C ALA A 122 2.98 -6.82 17.36
N LEU A 123 2.35 -6.41 16.26
CA LEU A 123 0.95 -6.69 16.00
C LEU A 123 0.68 -8.20 16.05
N LYS A 124 1.45 -9.03 15.33
CA LYS A 124 1.27 -10.49 15.34
C LYS A 124 1.32 -11.10 16.75
N ARG A 125 2.14 -10.56 17.66
CA ARG A 125 2.21 -11.01 19.07
C ARG A 125 0.93 -10.68 19.85
N GLU A 126 0.31 -9.53 19.58
CA GLU A 126 -0.95 -9.12 20.24
C GLU A 126 -2.12 -10.01 19.83
N ARG A 127 -2.24 -10.33 18.53
CA ARG A 127 -3.26 -11.21 17.98
C ARG A 127 -2.71 -11.95 16.77
N PRO A 128 -2.79 -13.29 16.73
CA PRO A 128 -2.37 -14.08 15.59
C PRO A 128 -3.01 -13.59 14.29
N LEU A 129 -2.20 -13.52 13.24
CA LEU A 129 -2.65 -13.17 11.89
C LEU A 129 -3.11 -14.44 11.17
N LEU A 130 -4.15 -14.31 10.35
CA LEU A 130 -4.68 -15.39 9.53
C LEU A 130 -3.64 -15.88 8.53
N HIS A 131 -3.63 -17.18 8.25
CA HIS A 131 -2.92 -17.69 7.08
C HIS A 131 -3.90 -17.77 5.92
N SER A 132 -3.52 -17.25 4.75
CA SER A 132 -4.40 -17.34 3.59
C SER A 132 -4.55 -18.78 3.13
N THR A 133 -5.70 -19.09 2.56
CA THR A 133 -6.01 -20.41 2.02
C THR A 133 -5.07 -20.70 0.85
N ARG A 134 -4.37 -21.84 0.91
CA ARG A 134 -3.40 -22.28 -0.11
C ARG A 134 -4.13 -22.66 -1.40
N SER A 135 -4.31 -21.67 -2.28
CA SER A 135 -4.85 -21.86 -3.62
C SER A 135 -4.18 -20.87 -4.57
N PHE A 136 -3.66 -21.39 -5.68
CA PHE A 136 -2.96 -20.63 -6.71
C PHE A 136 -3.52 -21.00 -8.09
N PRO A 137 -3.61 -20.04 -9.02
CA PRO A 137 -3.20 -18.63 -8.91
C PRO A 137 -4.32 -17.70 -8.39
N ARG A 138 -3.97 -16.49 -7.93
CA ARG A 138 -4.90 -15.46 -7.42
C ARG A 138 -4.68 -14.12 -8.13
N GLN A 139 -5.73 -13.31 -8.25
CA GLN A 139 -5.74 -11.95 -8.80
C GLN A 139 -5.06 -10.95 -7.84
N CYS A 140 -4.87 -9.69 -8.26
CA CYS A 140 -4.23 -8.66 -7.42
C CYS A 140 -4.99 -8.36 -6.13
N ASP A 141 -6.30 -8.56 -6.10
CA ASP A 141 -7.15 -8.32 -4.93
C ASP A 141 -7.28 -9.56 -4.03
N GLY A 142 -6.48 -10.60 -4.30
CA GLY A 142 -6.47 -11.86 -3.59
C GLY A 142 -7.62 -12.80 -3.95
N ARG A 143 -8.51 -12.49 -4.90
CA ARG A 143 -9.52 -13.46 -5.38
C ARG A 143 -8.83 -14.62 -6.11
N LEU A 144 -9.42 -15.81 -5.99
CA LEU A 144 -9.00 -16.95 -6.79
C LEU A 144 -9.20 -16.62 -8.27
N LEU A 145 -8.20 -16.90 -9.11
CA LEU A 145 -8.39 -16.88 -10.55
C LEU A 145 -9.34 -18.02 -10.89
N ALA A 146 -10.39 -17.73 -11.65
CA ALA A 146 -11.29 -18.76 -12.14
C ALA A 146 -10.59 -19.55 -13.26
N ASP A 147 -10.94 -20.83 -13.39
CA ASP A 147 -10.32 -21.76 -14.35
C ASP A 147 -10.37 -21.27 -15.81
N HIS A 148 -11.37 -20.44 -16.16
CA HIS A 148 -11.52 -19.86 -17.51
C HIS A 148 -10.62 -18.65 -17.80
N ASP A 149 -9.95 -18.08 -16.80
CA ASP A 149 -8.99 -16.98 -16.97
C ASP A 149 -7.56 -17.48 -17.23
N VAL A 150 -7.32 -18.80 -17.11
CA VAL A 150 -6.07 -19.42 -17.52
C VAL A 150 -6.11 -19.57 -19.04
N TYR A 151 -5.65 -18.54 -19.76
CA TYR A 151 -5.50 -18.63 -21.21
C TYR A 151 -4.71 -19.91 -21.55
N PRO A 152 -5.25 -20.84 -22.36
CA PRO A 152 -4.47 -21.99 -22.80
C PRO A 152 -3.28 -21.44 -23.58
N LEU A 153 -2.07 -21.80 -23.17
CA LEU A 153 -0.85 -21.56 -23.93
C LEU A 153 -1.07 -22.21 -25.30
N THR A 154 -1.39 -21.41 -26.32
CA THR A 154 -1.40 -21.88 -27.69
C THR A 154 0.01 -22.35 -28.01
N PRO A 155 0.23 -23.62 -28.38
CA PRO A 155 1.55 -24.07 -28.79
C PRO A 155 1.98 -23.23 -29.99
N SER A 156 3.19 -22.68 -29.93
CA SER A 156 3.81 -21.99 -31.07
C SER A 156 3.85 -22.95 -32.26
N PRO A 157 3.47 -22.53 -33.47
CA PRO A 157 3.70 -23.38 -34.65
C PRO A 157 5.21 -23.59 -34.78
N GLU A 158 5.61 -24.85 -34.81
CA GLU A 158 6.97 -25.24 -35.16
C GLU A 158 7.22 -24.79 -36.61
N HIS A 159 8.27 -24.00 -36.82
CA HIS A 159 8.82 -23.65 -38.13
C HIS A 159 10.16 -24.36 -38.31
#